data_AF-A0ABD4UE28-F1
#
_entry.id   AF-A0ABD4UE28-F1
#
_cell.length_a   1.000
_cell.length_b   1.000
_cell.length_c   1.000
_cell.angle_alpha   90.00
_cell.angle_beta   90.00
_cell.angle_gamma   90.00
#
_symmetry.space_group_name_H-M   'P 1'
#
loop_
_entity.id
_entity.type
_entity.pdbx_description
1 polymer ?
#
loop_
_entity_poly.entity_id
_entity_poly.type
_entity_poly.pdbx_seq_one_letter_code
_entity_poly.pdbx_strand_id
1 'polypeptide(L)'
;MGDFISTFMDGLMDWPVGTIIGSILLLVTLALVVILVGLGAASIYHLLDYCGMPEASRKGTVRDKAYRPAYTQYIYVYNAATKTSMPTPIFYPDRWTIDVDIGIGSDSIDVSGSFYEKVTRGSPVVARYKVGRISGRINVTGVRA
;
A
#
# COMPACT_ATOMS: atom_id res chain seq x y z
N MET A 1 32.90 -11.05 -11.73
CA MET A 1 32.06 -9.88 -11.43
C MET A 1 32.58 -8.60 -12.09
N GLY A 2 33.89 -8.48 -12.38
CA GLY A 2 34.45 -7.38 -13.18
C GLY A 2 33.97 -7.37 -14.64
N ASP A 3 33.90 -8.54 -15.29
CA ASP A 3 33.57 -8.65 -16.71
C ASP A 3 32.21 -8.06 -17.11
N PHE A 4 31.18 -8.21 -16.28
CA PHE A 4 29.85 -7.67 -16.61
C PHE A 4 29.82 -6.14 -16.55
N ILE A 5 30.50 -5.55 -15.57
CA ILE A 5 30.54 -4.10 -15.38
C ILE A 5 31.39 -3.46 -16.48
N SER A 6 32.53 -4.07 -16.84
CA SER A 6 33.36 -3.59 -17.95
C SER A 6 32.64 -3.67 -19.29
N THR A 7 32.00 -4.80 -19.60
CA THR A 7 31.23 -4.94 -20.86
C THR A 7 30.06 -3.97 -20.94
N PHE A 8 29.40 -3.67 -19.82
CA PHE A 8 28.35 -2.66 -19.77
C PHE A 8 28.89 -1.24 -20.02
N MET A 9 30.03 -0.89 -19.41
CA MET A 9 30.67 0.42 -19.59
C MET A 9 31.18 0.60 -21.02
N ASP A 10 31.79 -0.44 -21.61
CA ASP A 10 32.24 -0.42 -23.00
C ASP A 10 31.04 -0.23 -23.95
N GLY A 11 29.95 -0.97 -23.74
CA GLY A 11 28.71 -0.81 -24.49
C GLY A 11 28.01 0.55 -24.28
N LEU A 12 28.26 1.24 -23.16
CA LEU A 12 27.76 2.60 -22.89
C LEU A 12 28.58 3.66 -23.64
N MET A 13 29.87 3.40 -23.90
CA MET A 13 30.75 4.32 -24.62
C MET A 13 30.70 4.11 -26.15
N ASP A 14 30.20 2.96 -26.61
CA ASP A 14 30.07 2.65 -28.03
C ASP A 14 28.87 3.36 -28.70
N TRP A 15 29.13 4.09 -29.77
CA TRP A 15 28.06 4.62 -30.64
C TRP A 15 27.63 3.54 -31.66
N PRO A 16 26.33 3.26 -31.87
CA PRO A 16 25.14 3.96 -31.34
C PRO A 16 24.53 3.34 -30.07
N VAL A 17 25.07 2.23 -29.59
CA VAL A 17 24.50 1.40 -28.51
C VAL A 17 24.39 2.17 -27.19
N GLY A 18 25.42 2.92 -26.84
CA GLY A 18 25.48 3.74 -25.64
C GLY A 18 24.43 4.85 -25.60
N THR A 19 24.07 5.42 -26.75
CA THR A 19 23.00 6.43 -26.82
C THR A 19 21.62 5.79 -26.63
N ILE A 20 21.42 4.57 -27.12
CA ILE A 20 20.19 3.82 -26.88
C ILE A 20 20.07 3.47 -25.38
N ILE A 21 21.14 2.91 -24.79
CA ILE A 21 21.17 2.57 -23.36
C ILE A 21 20.99 3.81 -22.50
N GLY A 22 21.70 4.90 -22.80
CA GLY A 22 21.59 6.18 -22.08
C GLY A 22 20.18 6.78 -22.16
N SER A 23 19.53 6.72 -23.32
CA SER A 23 18.14 7.20 -23.50
C SER A 23 17.15 6.38 -22.68
N ILE A 24 17.30 5.05 -22.65
CA ILE A 24 16.47 4.17 -21.81
C ILE A 24 16.65 4.49 -20.33
N LEU A 25 17.91 4.63 -19.88
CA LEU A 25 18.21 4.98 -18.48
C LEU A 25 17.63 6.34 -18.09
N LEU A 26 17.71 7.33 -18.98
CA LEU A 26 17.12 8.65 -18.76
C LEU A 26 15.59 8.56 -18.61
N LEU A 27 14.92 7.83 -19.50
CA LEU A 27 13.46 7.64 -19.45
C LEU A 27 13.02 6.91 -18.16
N VAL A 28 13.74 5.86 -17.76
CA VAL A 28 13.48 5.13 -16.52
C VAL A 28 13.68 6.03 -15.30
N THR A 29 14.74 6.84 -15.29
CA THR A 29 15.02 7.78 -14.20
C THR A 29 13.93 8.84 -14.11
N LEU A 30 13.52 9.41 -15.25
CA LEU A 30 12.44 10.40 -15.30
C LEU A 30 11.12 9.80 -14.79
N ALA A 31 10.78 8.58 -15.22
CA ALA A 31 9.59 7.88 -14.76
C ALA A 31 9.63 7.65 -13.23
N LEU A 32 10.77 7.21 -12.69
CA LEU A 32 10.98 7.05 -11.25
C LEU A 32 10.77 8.36 -10.49
N VAL A 33 11.34 9.47 -10.96
CA VAL A 33 11.17 10.79 -10.33
C VAL A 33 9.70 11.20 -10.30
N VAL A 34 8.98 11.05 -11.42
CA VAL A 34 7.55 11.38 -11.49
C VAL A 34 6.72 10.52 -10.53
N ILE A 35 7.00 9.21 -10.47
CA ILE A 35 6.34 8.29 -9.54
C ILE A 35 6.59 8.71 -8.09
N LEU A 36 7.84 9.01 -7.72
CA LEU A 36 8.20 9.41 -6.36
C LEU A 36 7.52 10.72 -5.96
N VAL A 37 7.52 11.74 -6.83
CA VAL A 37 6.82 13.01 -6.58
C VAL A 37 5.31 12.78 -6.45
N GLY A 38 4.72 11.95 -7.31
CA GLY A 38 3.31 11.60 -7.25
C GLY A 38 2.91 10.90 -5.95
N LEU A 39 3.72 9.94 -5.49
CA LEU A 39 3.52 9.24 -4.21
C LEU A 39 3.66 10.19 -3.02
N GLY A 40 4.65 11.09 -3.05
CA GLY A 40 4.83 12.11 -2.01
C GLY A 40 3.63 13.05 -1.91
N ALA A 41 3.18 13.58 -3.04
CA ALA A 41 2.00 14.46 -3.09
C ALA A 41 0.73 13.74 -2.61
N ALA A 42 0.51 12.50 -3.03
CA ALA A 42 -0.63 11.69 -2.59
C ALA A 42 -0.61 11.44 -1.07
N SER A 43 0.58 11.17 -0.51
CA SER A 43 0.76 10.94 0.93
C SER A 43 0.44 12.21 1.75
N ILE A 44 0.94 13.37 1.32
CA ILE A 44 0.66 14.66 1.95
C ILE A 44 -0.84 14.98 1.86
N TYR A 45 -1.44 14.75 0.69
CA TYR A 45 -2.87 14.95 0.49
C TYR A 45 -3.69 14.09 1.46
N HIS A 46 -3.40 12.79 1.56
CA HIS A 46 -4.08 11.90 2.51
C HIS A 46 -3.92 12.34 3.97
N LEU A 47 -2.73 12.79 4.36
CA LEU A 47 -2.49 13.30 5.70
C LEU A 47 -3.35 14.54 5.98
N LEU A 48 -3.35 15.51 5.08
CA LEU A 48 -4.13 16.74 5.22
C LEU A 48 -5.65 16.47 5.20
N ASP A 49 -6.07 15.45 4.47
CA ASP A 49 -7.48 15.10 4.30
C ASP A 49 -8.10 14.53 5.59
N TYR A 50 -7.38 13.69 6.33
CA TYR A 50 -7.90 13.01 7.53
C TYR A 50 -7.34 13.50 8.87
N CYS A 51 -6.25 14.28 8.87
CA CYS A 51 -5.64 14.78 10.10
C CYS A 51 -6.57 15.75 10.84
N GLY A 52 -6.80 15.50 12.13
CA GLY A 52 -7.64 16.33 12.99
C GLY A 52 -9.13 16.30 12.66
N MET A 53 -9.58 15.39 11.79
CA MET A 53 -11.01 15.26 11.49
C MET A 53 -11.73 14.48 12.61
N PRO A 54 -12.91 14.96 13.05
CA PRO A 54 -13.65 14.32 14.12
C PRO A 54 -14.14 12.93 13.69
N GLU A 55 -14.18 12.01 14.64
CA GLU A 55 -14.80 10.70 14.45
C GLU A 55 -16.31 10.81 14.66
N ALA A 56 -17.07 10.43 13.64
CA ALA A 56 -18.51 10.27 13.72
C ALA A 56 -18.87 8.80 13.87
N SER A 57 -20.08 8.53 14.37
CA SER A 57 -20.63 7.17 14.45
C SER A 57 -21.96 7.11 13.72
N ARG A 58 -22.17 6.08 12.89
CA ARG A 58 -23.42 5.88 12.16
C ARG A 58 -23.72 4.39 12.00
N LYS A 59 -25.01 4.06 11.92
CA LYS A 59 -25.45 2.71 11.52
C LYS A 59 -25.14 2.49 10.04
N GLY A 60 -24.55 1.35 9.73
CA GLY A 60 -24.27 0.88 8.39
C GLY A 60 -24.58 -0.61 8.27
N THR A 61 -24.26 -1.17 7.11
CA THR A 61 -24.48 -2.58 6.78
C THR A 61 -23.21 -3.18 6.23
N VAL A 62 -22.90 -4.40 6.64
CA VAL A 62 -21.77 -5.16 6.09
C VAL A 62 -22.09 -5.54 4.65
N ARG A 63 -21.35 -4.99 3.69
CA ARG A 63 -21.53 -5.28 2.26
C ARG A 63 -20.80 -6.54 1.87
N ASP A 64 -19.54 -6.64 2.27
CA ASP A 64 -18.67 -7.77 1.94
C ASP A 64 -17.69 -8.10 3.07
N LYS A 65 -17.04 -9.25 2.94
CA LYS A 65 -16.13 -9.85 3.90
C LYS A 65 -15.03 -10.58 3.14
N ALA A 66 -13.77 -10.35 3.52
CA ALA A 66 -12.61 -11.02 2.96
C ALA A 66 -11.71 -11.56 4.07
N TYR A 67 -11.19 -12.76 3.87
CA TYR A 67 -10.18 -13.37 4.74
C TYR A 67 -8.88 -13.54 3.95
N ARG A 68 -7.77 -13.09 4.52
CA ARG A 68 -6.42 -13.29 3.98
C ARG A 68 -5.62 -14.11 4.99
N PRO A 69 -5.21 -15.35 4.63
CA PRO A 69 -4.43 -16.19 5.53
C PRO A 69 -3.02 -15.60 5.72
N ALA A 70 -2.42 -15.93 6.85
CA ALA A 70 -1.05 -15.58 7.18
C ALA A 70 -0.08 -16.10 6.12
N TYR A 71 0.92 -15.29 5.79
CA TYR A 71 1.95 -15.64 4.84
C TYR A 71 3.29 -15.02 5.23
N THR A 72 4.37 -15.64 4.79
CA THR A 72 5.73 -15.15 4.99
C THR A 72 6.28 -14.68 3.64
N GLN A 73 6.78 -13.45 3.60
CA GLN A 73 7.52 -12.93 2.46
C GLN A 73 9.00 -12.81 2.82
N TYR A 74 9.88 -13.16 1.89
CA TYR A 74 11.32 -12.93 2.06
C TYR A 74 11.71 -11.67 1.32
N ILE A 75 12.30 -10.71 2.04
CA ILE A 75 12.96 -9.56 1.43
C ILE A 75 14.48 -9.77 1.51
N TYR A 76 15.21 -9.29 0.51
CA TYR A 76 16.67 -9.35 0.53
C TYR A 76 17.22 -8.05 1.08
N VAL A 77 17.88 -8.12 2.23
CA VAL A 77 18.54 -6.97 2.85
C VAL A 77 20.04 -7.12 2.65
N TYR A 78 20.66 -6.09 2.06
CA TYR A 78 22.10 -6.07 1.86
C TYR A 78 22.83 -5.83 3.19
N ASN A 79 23.70 -6.77 3.56
CA ASN A 79 24.57 -6.63 4.73
C ASN A 79 25.95 -6.12 4.28
N ALA A 80 26.29 -4.90 4.69
CA ALA A 80 27.55 -4.26 4.32
C ALA A 80 28.79 -4.93 4.96
N ALA A 81 28.64 -5.57 6.13
CA ALA A 81 29.75 -6.23 6.83
C ALA A 81 30.18 -7.53 6.14
N THR A 82 29.21 -8.31 5.64
CA THR A 82 29.47 -9.57 4.94
C THR A 82 29.48 -9.42 3.42
N LYS A 83 29.15 -8.23 2.91
CA LYS A 83 28.98 -7.91 1.47
C LYS A 83 28.02 -8.86 0.75
N THR A 84 27.01 -9.36 1.46
CA THR A 84 26.04 -10.34 0.94
C THR A 84 24.62 -9.88 1.21
N SER A 85 23.70 -10.22 0.31
CA SER A 85 22.25 -10.03 0.52
C SER A 85 21.69 -11.22 1.27
N MET A 86 21.12 -10.98 2.45
CA MET A 86 20.56 -12.02 3.30
C MET A 86 19.02 -11.99 3.20
N PRO A 87 18.36 -13.14 2.98
CA PRO A 87 16.91 -13.21 3.00
C PRO A 87 16.42 -12.98 4.44
N THR A 88 15.61 -11.96 4.62
CA THR A 88 14.97 -11.60 5.89
C THR A 88 13.48 -11.94 5.79
N PRO A 89 12.98 -12.86 6.63
CA PRO A 89 11.56 -13.19 6.63
C PRO A 89 10.74 -12.06 7.26
N ILE A 90 9.68 -11.65 6.58
CA ILE A 90 8.62 -10.80 7.10
C ILE A 90 7.37 -11.66 7.24
N PHE A 91 6.91 -11.81 8.47
CA PHE A 91 5.67 -12.53 8.77
C PHE A 91 4.48 -11.57 8.73
N TYR A 92 3.46 -11.91 7.94
CA TYR A 92 2.19 -11.21 7.91
C TYR A 92 1.13 -12.09 8.58
N PRO A 93 0.46 -11.61 9.64
CA PRO A 93 -0.58 -12.37 10.32
C PRO A 93 -1.86 -12.47 9.49
N ASP A 94 -2.77 -13.35 9.92
CA ASP A 94 -4.12 -13.45 9.37
C ASP A 94 -4.84 -12.10 9.43
N ARG A 95 -5.55 -11.75 8.36
CA ARG A 95 -6.37 -10.54 8.29
C ARG A 95 -7.80 -10.88 7.91
N TRP A 96 -8.71 -10.41 8.76
CA TRP A 96 -10.16 -10.45 8.52
C TRP A 96 -10.61 -9.03 8.20
N THR A 97 -11.04 -8.80 6.97
CA THR A 97 -11.47 -7.47 6.52
C THR A 97 -12.96 -7.52 6.22
N ILE A 98 -13.69 -6.48 6.61
CA ILE A 98 -15.09 -6.30 6.23
C ILE A 98 -15.25 -4.98 5.47
N ASP A 99 -16.12 -4.97 4.47
CA ASP A 99 -16.54 -3.76 3.76
C ASP A 99 -17.89 -3.30 4.34
N VAL A 100 -17.95 -2.04 4.77
CA VAL A 100 -19.12 -1.48 5.46
C VAL A 100 -19.64 -0.28 4.70
N ASP A 101 -20.93 -0.33 4.34
CA ASP A 101 -21.65 0.80 3.77
C ASP A 101 -22.43 1.54 4.86
N ILE A 102 -22.21 2.84 5.00
CA ILE A 102 -22.90 3.72 5.97
C ILE A 102 -23.91 4.67 5.31
N GLY A 103 -24.28 4.39 4.05
CA GLY A 103 -25.29 5.09 3.25
C GLY A 103 -24.81 6.40 2.61
N ILE A 104 -23.68 6.94 3.07
CA ILE A 104 -22.97 8.06 2.42
C ILE A 104 -21.70 7.61 1.68
N GLY A 105 -21.39 6.31 1.75
CA GLY A 105 -20.28 5.65 1.08
C GLY A 105 -19.83 4.41 1.87
N SER A 106 -18.86 3.69 1.31
CA SER A 106 -18.35 2.43 1.85
C SER A 106 -16.84 2.44 2.00
N ASP A 107 -16.34 1.71 2.99
CA ASP A 107 -14.91 1.52 3.20
C ASP A 107 -14.64 0.16 3.89
N SER A 108 -13.41 -0.33 3.72
CA SER A 108 -12.96 -1.61 4.25
C SER A 108 -12.14 -1.45 5.53
N ILE A 109 -12.43 -2.26 6.54
CA ILE A 109 -11.73 -2.24 7.82
C ILE A 109 -11.32 -3.63 8.28
N ASP A 110 -10.14 -3.73 8.89
CA ASP A 110 -9.65 -4.93 9.55
C ASP A 110 -10.30 -5.11 10.92
N VAL A 111 -10.81 -6.32 11.18
CA VAL A 111 -11.54 -6.70 12.40
C VAL A 111 -10.94 -7.96 13.02
N SER A 112 -11.34 -8.27 14.26
CA SER A 112 -10.96 -9.55 14.87
C SER A 112 -11.69 -10.71 14.20
N GLY A 113 -11.06 -11.90 14.18
CA GLY A 113 -11.70 -13.13 13.69
C GLY A 113 -13.03 -13.43 14.39
N SER A 114 -13.11 -13.20 15.71
CA SER A 114 -14.34 -13.39 16.49
C SER A 114 -15.47 -12.43 16.10
N PHE A 115 -15.15 -11.20 15.66
CA PHE A 115 -16.14 -10.27 15.14
C PHE A 115 -16.54 -10.67 13.72
N TYR A 116 -15.56 -11.03 12.90
CA TYR A 116 -15.77 -11.50 11.53
C TYR A 116 -16.72 -12.68 11.50
N GLU A 117 -16.55 -13.71 12.33
CA GLU A 117 -17.44 -14.88 12.33
C GLU A 117 -18.88 -14.55 12.74
N LYS A 118 -19.08 -13.55 13.62
CA LYS A 118 -20.41 -13.16 14.10
C LYS A 118 -21.22 -12.37 13.08
N VAL A 119 -20.57 -11.54 12.26
CA VAL A 119 -21.26 -10.67 11.30
C VAL A 119 -21.43 -11.36 9.95
N THR A 120 -22.61 -11.27 9.37
CA THR A 120 -22.90 -11.76 8.01
C THR A 120 -23.06 -10.58 7.05
N ARG A 121 -22.94 -10.83 5.74
CA ARG A 121 -23.30 -9.83 4.73
C ARG A 121 -24.76 -9.41 4.95
N GLY A 122 -25.03 -8.12 4.91
CA GLY A 122 -26.30 -7.49 5.24
C GLY A 122 -26.54 -7.23 6.72
N SER A 123 -25.66 -7.69 7.63
CA SER A 123 -25.80 -7.43 9.06
C SER A 123 -25.69 -5.92 9.36
N PRO A 124 -26.58 -5.36 10.20
CA PRO A 124 -26.44 -3.99 10.66
C PRO A 124 -25.26 -3.89 11.64
N VAL A 125 -24.46 -2.84 11.49
CA VAL A 125 -23.32 -2.52 12.38
C VAL A 125 -23.31 -1.03 12.66
N VAL A 126 -22.74 -0.61 13.78
CA VAL A 126 -22.42 0.80 14.04
C VAL A 126 -20.95 1.01 13.69
N ALA A 127 -20.70 1.78 12.62
CA ALA A 127 -19.36 2.14 12.18
C ALA A 127 -18.96 3.50 12.76
N ARG A 128 -17.71 3.56 13.22
CA ARG A 128 -16.97 4.78 13.51
C ARG A 128 -16.20 5.16 12.25
N TYR A 129 -16.33 6.41 11.82
CA TYR A 129 -15.73 6.86 10.57
C TYR A 129 -15.28 8.31 10.65
N LYS A 130 -14.32 8.65 9.79
CA LYS A 130 -13.89 10.01 9.49
C LYS A 130 -14.27 10.35 8.07
N VAL A 131 -14.62 11.61 7.83
CA VAL A 131 -14.83 12.15 6.48
C VAL A 131 -13.63 13.00 6.13
N GLY A 132 -13.03 12.75 4.98
CA GLY A 132 -11.92 13.53 4.45
C GLY A 132 -12.35 14.98 4.17
N ARG A 133 -11.53 15.95 4.59
CA ARG A 133 -11.82 17.38 4.47
C ARG A 133 -11.88 17.86 3.02
N ILE A 134 -11.00 17.31 2.19
CA ILE A 134 -10.77 17.69 0.80
C ILE A 134 -11.42 16.67 -0.12
N SER A 135 -11.26 15.37 0.14
CA SER A 135 -11.77 14.32 -0.75
C SER A 135 -13.25 14.01 -0.54
N GLY A 136 -13.80 14.34 0.64
CA GLY A 136 -15.15 13.92 1.05
C GLY A 136 -15.30 12.40 1.22
N ARG A 137 -14.22 11.63 1.09
CA ARG A 137 -14.25 10.17 1.23
C ARG A 137 -14.39 9.78 2.69
N ILE A 138 -14.96 8.60 2.89
CA ILE A 138 -15.15 8.02 4.21
C ILE A 138 -13.98 7.08 4.48
N ASN A 139 -13.47 7.16 5.70
CA ASN A 139 -12.51 6.22 6.25
C ASN A 139 -13.12 5.59 7.50
N VAL A 140 -13.41 4.30 7.46
CA VAL A 140 -13.99 3.57 8.59
C VAL A 140 -12.86 3.18 9.54
N THR A 141 -12.89 3.75 10.75
CA THR A 141 -11.85 3.56 11.77
C THR A 141 -12.21 2.50 12.81
N GLY A 142 -13.49 2.11 12.89
CA GLY A 142 -13.92 1.05 13.80
C GLY A 142 -15.34 0.58 13.53
N VAL A 143 -15.67 -0.61 14.00
CA VAL A 143 -17.01 -1.19 13.89
C VAL A 143 -17.43 -1.85 15.21
N ARG A 144 -18.72 -1.82 15.51
CA ARG A 144 -19.35 -2.58 16.60
C ARG A 144 -20.69 -3.12 16.13
N ALA A 145 -21.06 -4.31 16.59
CA ALA A 145 -22.35 -4.94 16.33
C ALA A 145 -23.33 -4.58 17.44
#